data_AF-A0A522UGB4-F1
#
_entry.id   AF-A0A522UGB4-F1
#
_cell.length_a   1.000
_cell.length_b   1.000
_cell.length_c   1.000
_cell.angle_alpha   90.00
_cell.angle_beta   90.00
_cell.angle_gamma   90.00
#
_symmetry.space_group_name_H-M   'P 1'
#
loop_
_entity.id
_entity.type
_entity.pdbx_description
1 polymer ?
#
loop_
_entity_poly.entity_id
_entity_poly.type
_entity_poly.pdbx_seq_one_letter_code
_entity_poly.pdbx_strand_id
1 'polypeptide(L)'
;MSDAPSVEAFCPACNRERLLLRKPKYDGFTRIGEDLTCATCGHVFDAAALPAVAPKKPDIFGADDQPQKIELFQTGEAEKLCRRCASYTVNPFRQWCALHRREVEATDTCAQFAPKPPEKPAPPPATSSKTSSLR
;
A
#
# COMPACT_ATOMS: atom_id res chain seq x y z
N MET A 1 -4.97 -7.32 2.10
CA MET A 1 -4.67 -8.37 3.11
C MET A 1 -5.08 -7.78 4.44
N SER A 2 -5.97 -8.45 5.17
CA SER A 2 -6.45 -7.93 6.45
C SER A 2 -5.36 -8.13 7.49
N ASP A 3 -4.55 -7.10 7.75
CA ASP A 3 -3.54 -7.07 8.81
C ASP A 3 -4.22 -6.91 10.19
N ALA A 4 -4.92 -7.95 10.61
CA ALA A 4 -5.30 -8.08 12.01
C ALA A 4 -4.04 -8.49 12.80
N PRO A 5 -3.77 -7.88 13.96
CA PRO A 5 -2.59 -8.20 14.76
C PRO A 5 -2.56 -9.68 15.12
N SER A 6 -1.37 -10.29 15.05
CA SER A 6 -1.14 -11.67 15.46
C SER A 6 -1.45 -11.82 16.95
N VAL A 7 -2.37 -12.73 17.28
CA VAL A 7 -2.83 -12.94 18.66
C VAL A 7 -1.97 -14.04 19.29
N GLU A 8 -1.33 -13.72 20.40
CA GLU A 8 -0.64 -14.67 21.27
C GLU A 8 -1.53 -15.03 22.45
N ALA A 9 -1.56 -16.32 22.82
CA ALA A 9 -2.29 -16.79 23.99
C ALA A 9 -1.63 -18.03 24.61
N PHE A 10 -1.91 -18.27 25.89
CA PHE A 10 -1.55 -19.50 26.55
C PHE A 10 -2.50 -20.63 26.12
N CYS A 11 -1.96 -21.71 25.58
CA CYS A 11 -2.77 -22.83 25.14
C CYS A 11 -2.94 -23.89 26.24
N PRO A 12 -4.17 -24.23 26.68
CA PRO A 12 -4.39 -25.23 27.73
C PRO A 12 -4.04 -26.65 27.28
N ALA A 13 -4.05 -26.93 25.97
CA ALA A 13 -3.77 -28.27 25.44
C ALA A 13 -2.27 -28.60 25.36
N CYS A 14 -1.41 -27.61 25.09
CA CYS A 14 0.04 -27.82 25.02
C CYS A 14 0.82 -27.12 26.14
N ASN A 15 0.11 -26.41 27.02
CA ASN A 15 0.61 -25.74 28.23
C ASN A 15 1.76 -24.77 27.98
N ARG A 16 1.69 -24.02 26.87
CA ARG A 16 2.72 -23.05 26.44
C ARG A 16 2.06 -21.82 25.81
N GLU A 17 2.75 -20.69 25.88
CA GLU A 17 2.41 -19.48 25.10
C GLU A 17 2.66 -19.75 23.62
N ARG A 18 1.65 -19.48 22.80
CA ARG A 18 1.65 -19.81 21.37
C ARG A 18 0.91 -18.75 20.56
N LEU A 19 1.33 -18.63 19.31
CA LEU A 19 0.63 -17.86 18.30
C LEU A 19 -0.63 -18.60 17.85
N LEU A 20 -1.71 -17.86 17.65
CA LEU A 20 -2.97 -18.36 17.14
C LEU A 20 -3.11 -18.11 15.64
N LEU A 21 -3.52 -19.15 14.92
CA LEU A 21 -3.83 -19.12 13.50
C LEU A 21 -5.34 -18.89 13.31
N ARG A 22 -5.69 -17.88 12.54
CA ARG A 22 -7.07 -17.62 12.10
C ARG A 22 -7.40 -18.52 10.92
N LYS A 23 -8.29 -19.49 11.13
CA LYS A 23 -8.79 -20.35 10.07
C LYS A 23 -10.19 -19.86 9.67
N PRO A 24 -10.43 -19.53 8.38
CA PRO A 24 -11.75 -19.14 7.94
C PRO A 24 -12.72 -20.33 8.04
N LYS A 25 -13.87 -20.10 8.65
CA LYS A 25 -14.97 -21.05 8.73
C LYS A 25 -15.97 -20.76 7.62
N TYR A 26 -16.30 -21.78 6.84
CA TYR A 26 -17.23 -21.70 5.71
C TYR A 26 -18.46 -22.57 5.96
N ASP A 27 -19.58 -22.13 5.42
CA ASP A 27 -20.79 -22.93 5.22
C ASP A 27 -21.10 -22.92 3.72
N GLY A 28 -20.89 -24.07 3.08
CA GLY A 28 -20.80 -24.15 1.63
C GLY A 28 -19.71 -23.22 1.07
N PHE A 29 -20.12 -22.24 0.25
CA PHE A 29 -19.22 -21.25 -0.36
C PHE A 29 -19.20 -19.89 0.38
N THR A 30 -19.94 -19.76 1.48
CA THR A 30 -20.05 -18.50 2.23
C THR A 30 -19.18 -18.56 3.48
N ARG A 31 -18.33 -17.54 3.68
CA ARG A 31 -17.51 -17.43 4.88
C ARG A 31 -18.37 -16.94 6.04
N ILE A 32 -18.57 -17.79 7.06
CA ILE A 32 -19.40 -17.48 8.23
C ILE A 32 -18.56 -16.90 9.38
N GLY A 33 -17.25 -17.15 9.42
CA GLY A 33 -16.41 -16.58 10.48
C GLY A 33 -14.95 -17.00 10.43
N GLU A 34 -14.30 -16.91 11.58
CA GLU A 34 -12.93 -17.31 11.81
C GLU A 34 -12.85 -18.11 13.12
N ASP A 35 -12.27 -19.31 13.05
CA ASP A 35 -11.88 -20.08 14.23
C ASP A 35 -10.42 -19.76 14.54
N LEU A 36 -10.09 -19.60 15.82
CA LEU A 36 -8.71 -19.39 16.27
C LEU A 36 -8.12 -20.73 16.70
N THR A 37 -6.97 -21.10 16.15
CA THR A 37 -6.33 -22.41 16.41
C THR A 37 -4.89 -22.25 16.87
N CYS A 38 -4.46 -23.07 17.83
CA CYS A 38 -3.05 -23.10 18.25
C CYS A 38 -2.16 -23.52 17.08
N ALA A 39 -1.11 -22.74 16.79
CA ALA A 39 -0.19 -23.04 15.68
C ALA A 39 0.56 -24.37 15.83
N THR A 40 0.71 -24.91 17.05
CA THR A 40 1.47 -26.14 17.31
C THR A 40 0.59 -27.38 17.45
N CYS A 41 -0.42 -27.34 18.33
CA CYS A 41 -1.24 -28.52 18.64
C CYS A 41 -2.62 -28.52 17.96
N GLY A 42 -2.98 -27.43 17.27
CA GLY A 42 -4.27 -27.33 16.57
C GLY A 42 -5.50 -27.16 17.47
N HIS A 43 -5.33 -26.97 18.78
CA HIS A 43 -6.44 -26.71 19.70
C HIS A 43 -7.25 -25.49 19.25
N VAL A 44 -8.57 -25.64 19.16
CA VAL A 44 -9.50 -24.59 18.75
C VAL A 44 -9.90 -23.77 19.97
N PHE A 45 -9.73 -22.46 19.88
CA PHE A 45 -10.14 -21.50 20.88
C PHE A 45 -11.46 -20.85 20.50
N ASP A 46 -12.29 -20.57 21.50
CA ASP A 46 -13.40 -19.66 21.34
C ASP A 46 -12.86 -18.23 21.31
N ALA A 47 -13.12 -17.51 20.21
CA ALA A 47 -12.65 -16.15 20.00
C ALA A 47 -13.16 -15.18 21.08
N ALA A 48 -14.30 -15.47 21.72
CA ALA A 48 -14.86 -14.65 22.79
C ALA A 48 -14.13 -14.83 24.14
N ALA A 49 -13.41 -15.95 24.33
CA ALA A 49 -12.83 -16.34 25.61
C ALA A 49 -11.31 -16.07 25.72
N LEU A 50 -10.69 -15.48 24.68
CA LEU A 50 -9.26 -15.25 24.67
C LEU A 50 -8.89 -14.00 25.48
N PRO A 51 -7.96 -14.11 26.45
CA PRO A 51 -7.46 -12.94 27.16
C PRO A 51 -6.66 -12.06 26.18
N ALA A 52 -6.90 -10.75 26.23
CA ALA A 52 -6.12 -9.78 25.46
C ALA A 52 -4.68 -9.72 26.02
N VAL A 53 -3.74 -10.40 25.37
CA VAL A 53 -2.33 -10.28 25.69
C VAL A 53 -1.79 -9.00 25.06
N ALA A 54 -1.31 -8.08 25.89
CA ALA A 54 -0.66 -6.87 25.40
C ALA A 54 0.64 -7.24 24.65
N PRO A 55 0.92 -6.62 23.50
CA PRO A 55 2.13 -6.92 22.75
C PRO A 55 3.36 -6.55 23.59
N LYS A 56 4.17 -7.55 23.94
CA LYS A 56 5.42 -7.35 24.66
C LYS A 56 6.50 -6.92 23.67
N LYS A 57 6.87 -5.64 23.68
CA LYS A 57 8.01 -5.16 22.90
C LYS A 57 9.31 -5.56 23.62
N PRO A 58 10.23 -6.30 22.98
CA PRO A 58 11.53 -6.58 23.56
C PRO A 58 12.34 -5.29 23.65
N ASP A 59 12.86 -4.98 24.84
CA ASP A 59 13.73 -3.84 25.12
C ASP A 59 15.19 -4.18 24.81
N ILE A 60 15.45 -4.62 23.57
CA ILE A 60 16.77 -5.05 23.11
C ILE A 60 17.37 -4.02 22.16
N PHE A 61 16.53 -3.28 21.42
CA PHE A 61 16.97 -2.28 20.46
C PHE A 61 16.82 -0.87 21.05
N GLY A 62 17.95 -0.18 21.16
CA GLY A 62 18.02 1.19 21.66
C GLY A 62 17.92 2.23 20.55
N ALA A 63 18.05 3.50 20.94
CA ALA A 63 18.19 4.60 19.98
C ALA A 63 19.46 4.48 19.12
N ASP A 64 20.52 3.88 19.68
CA ASP A 64 21.81 3.69 19.03
C ASP A 64 21.78 2.62 17.92
N ASP A 65 20.80 1.71 17.95
CA ASP A 65 20.61 0.68 16.91
C ASP A 65 19.85 1.20 15.68
N GLN A 66 19.38 2.46 15.71
CA GLN A 66 18.73 3.06 14.56
C GLN A 66 19.79 3.42 13.52
N PRO A 67 19.72 2.86 12.29
CA PRO A 67 20.61 3.28 11.24
C PRO A 67 20.39 4.78 10.98
N GLN A 68 21.49 5.51 10.81
CA GLN A 68 21.40 6.92 10.44
C GLN A 68 20.60 7.05 9.15
N LYS A 69 19.69 8.03 9.10
CA LYS A 69 18.92 8.32 7.90
C LYS A 69 19.89 8.83 6.82
N ILE A 70 20.15 8.02 5.81
CA ILE A 70 20.97 8.40 4.66
C ILE A 70 20.05 9.06 3.63
N GLU A 71 20.25 10.34 3.37
CA GLU A 71 19.57 11.04 2.28
C GLU A 71 20.38 10.87 0.99
N LEU A 72 20.00 9.85 0.21
CA LEU A 72 20.70 9.50 -1.04
C LEU A 72 20.37 10.42 -2.21
N PHE A 73 19.27 11.18 -2.15
CA PHE A 73 18.77 11.99 -3.25
C PHE A 73 18.75 13.45 -2.87
N GLN A 74 19.32 14.30 -3.72
CA GLN A 74 19.22 15.74 -3.56
C GLN A 74 17.86 16.24 -4.05
N THR A 75 17.34 17.27 -3.39
CA THR A 75 16.15 17.98 -3.84
C THR A 75 16.39 18.55 -5.22
N GLY A 76 15.60 18.10 -6.20
CA GLY A 76 15.66 18.61 -7.58
C GLY A 76 16.35 17.71 -8.60
N GLU A 77 16.95 16.58 -8.21
CA GLU A 77 17.58 15.64 -9.16
C GLU A 77 16.61 15.18 -10.26
N ALA A 78 15.33 14.99 -9.91
CA ALA A 78 14.30 14.56 -10.84
C ALA A 78 13.65 15.71 -11.63
N GLU A 79 14.06 16.96 -11.46
CA GLU A 79 13.39 18.11 -12.10
C GLU A 79 13.63 18.18 -13.61
N LYS A 80 14.83 17.82 -14.08
CA LYS A 80 15.23 17.94 -15.50
C LYS A 80 14.99 16.68 -16.34
N LEU A 81 14.13 15.78 -15.86
CA LEU A 81 13.76 14.55 -16.57
C LEU A 81 12.91 14.86 -17.81
N CYS A 82 13.17 14.17 -18.91
CA CYS A 82 12.48 14.37 -20.18
C CYS A 82 10.96 14.20 -20.03
N ARG A 83 10.49 13.26 -19.19
CA ARG A 83 9.07 13.07 -18.85
C ARG A 83 8.37 14.32 -18.30
N ARG A 84 9.11 15.20 -17.62
CA ARG A 84 8.60 16.45 -17.03
C ARG A 84 8.73 17.65 -17.98
N CYS A 85 9.37 17.47 -19.12
CA CYS A 85 9.55 18.51 -20.13
C CYS A 85 8.23 18.84 -20.85
N ALA A 86 8.07 20.08 -21.29
CA ALA A 86 6.96 20.55 -22.11
C ALA A 86 6.91 19.84 -23.48
N SER A 87 8.05 19.43 -24.01
CA SER A 87 8.16 18.73 -25.30
C SER A 87 7.92 17.21 -25.20
N TYR A 88 7.58 16.70 -24.01
CA TYR A 88 7.25 15.29 -23.82
C TYR A 88 5.84 14.99 -24.34
N THR A 89 5.72 14.05 -25.25
CA THR A 89 4.42 13.62 -25.78
C THR A 89 3.91 12.41 -25.00
N VAL A 90 2.72 12.54 -24.42
CA VAL A 90 2.05 11.43 -23.74
C VAL A 90 1.48 10.49 -24.82
N ASN A 91 2.12 9.34 -25.00
CA ASN A 91 1.63 8.26 -25.84
C ASN A 91 1.55 6.97 -25.01
N PRO A 92 0.44 6.21 -25.07
CA PRO A 92 0.27 4.97 -24.28
C PRO A 92 1.34 3.90 -24.52
N PHE A 93 1.98 3.88 -25.69
CA PHE A 93 2.90 2.82 -26.10
C PHE A 93 4.36 3.24 -26.17
N ARG A 94 4.64 4.54 -26.27
CA ARG A 94 6.01 5.05 -26.45
C ARG A 94 6.22 6.30 -25.62
N GLN A 95 7.37 6.38 -24.96
CA GLN A 95 7.82 7.60 -24.32
C GLN A 95 8.59 8.41 -25.36
N TRP A 96 8.01 9.50 -25.86
CA TRP A 96 8.55 10.20 -27.04
C TRP A 96 8.86 11.66 -26.74
N CYS A 97 10.05 12.10 -27.17
CA CYS A 97 10.42 13.51 -27.15
C CYS A 97 10.12 14.17 -28.51
N ALA A 98 9.17 15.11 -28.54
CA ALA A 98 8.81 15.82 -29.77
C ALA A 98 9.92 16.74 -30.29
N LEU A 99 10.77 17.27 -29.40
CA LEU A 99 11.86 18.19 -29.76
C LEU A 99 12.99 17.47 -30.51
N HIS A 100 13.44 16.33 -29.98
CA HIS A 100 14.54 15.55 -30.57
C HIS A 100 14.07 14.43 -31.49
N ARG A 101 12.76 14.18 -31.56
CA ARG A 101 12.12 13.13 -32.39
C ARG A 101 12.73 11.75 -32.17
N ARG A 102 12.87 11.37 -30.89
CA ARG A 102 13.37 10.07 -30.46
C ARG A 102 12.59 9.52 -29.28
N GLU A 103 12.67 8.22 -29.10
CA GLU A 103 12.23 7.53 -27.90
C GLU A 103 13.16 7.88 -26.73
N VAL A 104 12.59 8.04 -25.54
CA VAL A 104 13.28 8.43 -24.31
C VAL A 104 12.83 7.55 -23.15
N GLU A 105 13.74 7.25 -22.24
CA GLU A 105 13.42 6.50 -21.03
C GLU A 105 12.91 7.41 -19.91
N ALA A 106 12.31 6.80 -18.88
CA ALA A 106 11.72 7.55 -17.76
C ALA A 106 12.72 8.40 -16.97
N THR A 107 13.99 7.97 -16.96
CA THR A 107 15.12 8.61 -16.25
C THR A 107 16.00 9.46 -17.15
N ASP A 108 15.69 9.59 -18.44
CA ASP A 108 16.51 10.40 -19.35
C ASP A 108 16.41 11.88 -18.99
N THR A 109 17.57 12.54 -18.92
CA THR A 109 17.67 14.00 -18.74
C THR A 109 17.77 14.72 -20.08
N CYS A 110 17.24 15.93 -20.17
CA CYS A 110 17.31 16.76 -21.38
C CYS A 110 18.16 18.02 -21.15
N ALA A 111 19.12 18.31 -22.04
CA ALA A 111 19.89 19.55 -22.00
C ALA A 111 19.04 20.78 -22.37
N GLN A 112 17.99 20.59 -23.17
CA GLN A 112 17.04 21.62 -23.60
C GLN A 112 15.70 21.49 -22.84
N PHE A 113 15.79 21.20 -21.53
CA PHE A 113 14.61 21.03 -20.69
C PHE A 113 13.82 22.34 -20.56
N ALA A 114 12.52 22.27 -20.82
CA ALA A 114 11.56 23.33 -20.55
C ALA A 114 10.42 22.77 -19.69
N PRO A 115 10.07 23.38 -18.53
CA PRO A 115 9.02 22.85 -17.67
C PRO A 115 7.63 22.95 -18.32
N LYS A 116 6.73 22.01 -17.99
CA LYS A 116 5.34 22.07 -18.45
C LYS A 116 4.64 23.32 -17.89
N PRO A 117 3.81 24.01 -18.70
CA PRO A 117 2.98 25.10 -18.20
C PRO A 117 1.98 24.56 -17.14
N PRO A 118 1.65 25.35 -16.11
CA PRO A 118 0.67 24.93 -15.12
C PRO A 118 -0.68 24.66 -15.79
N GLU A 119 -1.30 23.54 -15.45
CA GLU A 119 -2.63 23.18 -15.96
C GLU A 119 -3.64 24.27 -15.60
N LYS A 120 -4.46 24.68 -16.58
CA LYS A 120 -5.58 25.59 -16.32
C LYS A 120 -6.58 24.88 -15.40
N PRO A 121 -7.15 25.57 -14.39
CA PRO A 121 -8.12 24.95 -13.50
C PRO A 121 -9.30 24.40 -14.31
N ALA A 122 -9.67 23.15 -14.00
CA ALA A 122 -10.74 22.45 -14.69
C ALA A 122 -12.06 23.24 -14.57
N PRO A 123 -12.88 23.32 -15.63
CA PRO A 123 -14.22 23.86 -15.52
C PRO A 123 -15.05 23.01 -14.54
N PRO A 124 -15.96 23.62 -13.77
CA PRO A 124 -16.77 22.90 -12.78
C PRO A 124 -17.60 21.80 -13.46
N PRO A 125 -17.84 20.66 -12.78
CA PRO A 125 -18.60 19.55 -13.35
C PRO A 125 -20.02 20.00 -13.67
N ALA A 126 -20.43 19.77 -14.93
CA ALA A 126 -21.79 20.05 -15.38
C ALA A 126 -22.78 19.18 -14.60
N THR A 127 -23.66 19.82 -13.84
CA THR A 127 -24.78 19.18 -13.15
C THR A 127 -25.81 18.72 -14.18
N SER A 128 -25.81 17.42 -14.51
CA SER A 128 -26.87 16.83 -15.34
C SER A 128 -28.13 16.63 -14.51
N SER A 129 -29.03 17.60 -14.54
CA SER A 129 -30.41 17.46 -14.04
C SER A 129 -31.19 16.50 -14.95
N LYS A 130 -31.36 15.25 -14.51
CA LYS A 130 -32.26 14.29 -15.16
C LYS A 130 -33.71 14.65 -14.81
N THR A 131 -34.43 15.25 -15.76
CA THR A 131 -35.89 15.40 -15.70
C THR A 131 -36.52 14.02 -15.89
N SER A 132 -37.07 13.47 -14.80
CA SER A 132 -37.86 12.24 -14.81
C SER A 132 -39.24 12.54 -15.40
N SER A 133 -39.52 12.03 -16.60
CA SER A 133 -40.85 12.04 -17.22
C SER A 133 -41.37 10.61 -17.18
N LEU A 134 -42.18 10.30 -16.16
CA LEU A 134 -42.98 9.08 -16.12
C LEU A 134 -44.14 9.22 -17.12
N ARG A 135 -44.31 8.20 -17.97
CA ARG A 135 -45.55 7.87 -18.66
C ARG A 135 -46.09 6.58 -18.08
#